data_AF-A0A6I2R9R8-F1
#
_entry.id   AF-A0A6I2R9R8-F1
#
_cell.length_a   1.000
_cell.length_b   1.000
_cell.length_c   1.000
_cell.angle_alpha   90.00
_cell.angle_beta   90.00
_cell.angle_gamma   90.00
#
_symmetry.space_group_name_H-M   'P 1'
#
loop_
_entity.id
_entity.type
_entity.pdbx_description
1 polymer ?
#
loop_
_entity_poly.entity_id
_entity_poly.type
_entity_poly.pdbx_seq_one_letter_code
_entity_poly.pdbx_strand_id
1 'polypeptide(L)'
;MRGPTRVLNPENLDGLETGQQLFITTWVAKSVLLSDAPCMAVGRNGDAFLAVYITEEGDGAQIRLPIAEYGSTWNASVLEGFSIRTPGGSLVATPYVDPEYPGIEVWRVNPKTGEADQRLALIEYSPGGEGLCGFDPGRPNLARQEIAEVPVERIAKHDGTPVESKDGIYPHNAGEYEVTPGFVTRAWPNDRLDEDDHRRVFHTEGE
;
A
#
# COMPACT_ATOMS: atom_id res chain seq x y z
N MET A 1 -19.61 0.52 3.09
CA MET A 1 -18.92 0.05 1.87
C MET A 1 -17.72 -0.73 2.37
N ARG A 2 -17.54 -1.98 1.92
CA ARG A 2 -16.40 -2.80 2.35
C ARG A 2 -15.10 -2.11 1.91
N GLY A 3 -14.06 -2.19 2.74
CA GLY A 3 -12.73 -1.72 2.35
C GLY A 3 -12.19 -2.53 1.16
N PRO A 4 -11.11 -2.07 0.52
CA PRO A 4 -10.34 -2.89 -0.42
C PRO A 4 -10.01 -4.26 0.18
N THR A 5 -10.06 -5.31 -0.63
CA THR A 5 -9.80 -6.68 -0.18
C THR A 5 -8.87 -7.40 -1.12
N ARG A 6 -7.94 -8.15 -0.55
CA ARG A 6 -7.03 -9.01 -1.29
C ARG A 6 -7.51 -10.45 -1.25
N VAL A 7 -7.70 -11.06 -2.41
CA VAL A 7 -7.93 -12.51 -2.50
C VAL A 7 -6.64 -13.21 -2.08
N LEU A 8 -6.77 -14.19 -1.19
CA LEU A 8 -5.65 -14.97 -0.71
C LEU A 8 -5.31 -16.08 -1.71
N ASN A 9 -4.05 -16.47 -1.75
CA ASN A 9 -3.61 -17.74 -2.33
C ASN A 9 -3.49 -18.79 -1.22
N PRO A 10 -3.44 -20.10 -1.53
CA PRO A 10 -3.34 -21.16 -0.52
C PRO A 10 -2.19 -20.96 0.48
N GLU A 11 -1.04 -20.48 0.00
CA GLU A 11 0.16 -20.20 0.82
C GLU A 11 -0.07 -19.07 1.82
N ASN A 12 -0.97 -18.12 1.52
CA ASN A 12 -1.25 -17.02 2.43
C ASN A 12 -2.11 -17.45 3.63
N LEU A 13 -2.80 -18.58 3.54
CA LEU A 13 -3.67 -19.08 4.63
C LEU A 13 -2.86 -19.44 5.88
N ASP A 14 -1.62 -19.89 5.70
CA ASP A 14 -0.73 -20.29 6.81
C ASP A 14 -0.20 -19.08 7.59
N GLY A 15 -0.20 -17.88 6.98
CA GLY A 15 0.23 -16.63 7.60
C GLY A 15 -0.89 -15.83 8.28
N LEU A 16 -2.14 -16.33 8.28
CA LEU A 16 -3.26 -15.64 8.93
C LEU A 16 -3.19 -15.80 10.45
N GLU A 17 -3.34 -14.70 11.16
CA GLU A 17 -3.43 -14.73 12.62
C GLU A 17 -4.77 -15.31 13.07
N THR A 18 -4.76 -16.10 14.15
CA THR A 18 -6.01 -16.56 14.78
C THR A 18 -6.81 -15.34 15.25
N GLY A 19 -8.09 -15.28 14.85
CA GLY A 19 -9.00 -14.16 15.10
C GLY A 19 -9.01 -13.11 13.99
N GLN A 20 -8.11 -13.18 13.01
CA GLN A 20 -8.08 -12.23 11.90
C GLN A 20 -9.38 -12.30 11.08
N GLN A 21 -9.97 -11.14 10.80
CA GLN A 21 -11.14 -11.07 9.93
C GLN A 21 -10.76 -11.38 8.49
N LEU A 22 -11.55 -12.27 7.88
CA LEU A 22 -11.51 -12.59 6.46
C LEU A 22 -12.94 -12.70 5.93
N PHE A 23 -13.06 -12.88 4.62
CA PHE A 23 -14.33 -13.08 3.94
C PHE A 23 -14.22 -14.31 3.08
N ILE A 24 -15.18 -15.22 3.25
CA ILE A 24 -15.17 -16.52 2.60
C ILE A 24 -16.32 -16.59 1.60
N THR A 25 -16.01 -17.06 0.40
CA THR A 25 -17.03 -17.45 -0.59
C THR A 25 -16.88 -18.93 -0.89
N THR A 26 -18.00 -19.66 -0.87
CA THR A 26 -18.07 -21.09 -1.19
C THR A 26 -19.09 -21.32 -2.30
N TRP A 27 -18.80 -22.21 -3.24
CA TRP A 27 -19.54 -22.33 -4.50
C TRP A 27 -20.21 -23.69 -4.67
N VAL A 28 -19.91 -24.68 -3.80
CA VAL A 28 -20.40 -26.06 -3.91
C VAL A 28 -21.21 -26.47 -2.69
N ALA A 29 -22.42 -26.99 -2.93
CA ALA A 29 -23.45 -27.29 -1.93
C ALA A 29 -23.13 -28.41 -0.91
N LYS A 30 -21.95 -29.05 -0.97
CA LYS A 30 -21.53 -30.02 0.06
C LYS A 30 -21.08 -29.32 1.36
N SER A 31 -20.83 -28.02 1.29
CA SER A 31 -20.61 -27.14 2.44
C SER A 31 -21.75 -26.12 2.58
N VAL A 32 -21.73 -25.35 3.67
CA VAL A 32 -22.53 -24.13 3.81
C VAL A 32 -22.22 -23.21 2.62
N LEU A 33 -23.24 -22.62 2.01
CA LEU A 33 -23.10 -21.62 0.95
C LEU A 33 -22.88 -20.24 1.58
N LEU A 34 -21.63 -19.80 1.60
CA LEU A 34 -21.22 -18.46 1.97
C LEU A 34 -20.97 -17.63 0.71
N SER A 35 -21.52 -16.41 0.67
CA SER A 35 -21.23 -15.43 -0.37
C SER A 35 -20.54 -14.25 0.28
N ASP A 36 -19.22 -14.18 0.15
CA ASP A 36 -18.40 -13.10 0.71
C ASP A 36 -18.70 -12.85 2.19
N ALA A 37 -18.92 -13.93 2.94
CA ALA A 37 -19.40 -13.85 4.31
C ALA A 37 -18.25 -13.46 5.25
N PRO A 38 -18.46 -12.51 6.18
CA PRO A 38 -17.44 -12.17 7.16
C PRO A 38 -17.20 -13.36 8.10
N CYS A 39 -15.94 -13.71 8.27
CA CYS A 39 -15.49 -14.81 9.12
C CYS A 39 -14.29 -14.35 9.97
N MET A 40 -13.96 -15.10 11.01
CA MET A 40 -12.69 -15.00 11.72
C MET A 40 -11.86 -16.26 11.48
N ALA A 41 -10.58 -16.08 11.18
CA ALA A 41 -9.65 -17.18 10.99
C ALA A 41 -9.47 -17.91 12.31
N VAL A 42 -9.62 -19.24 12.30
CA VAL A 42 -9.12 -20.07 13.42
C VAL A 42 -7.69 -20.51 13.10
N GLY A 43 -7.42 -20.83 11.84
CA GLY A 43 -6.11 -21.24 11.33
C GLY A 43 -6.20 -22.57 10.59
N ARG A 44 -5.05 -23.15 10.29
CA ARG A 44 -4.96 -24.43 9.59
C ARG A 44 -4.92 -25.62 10.55
N ASN A 45 -5.67 -26.66 10.22
CA ASN A 45 -5.62 -27.96 10.90
C ASN A 45 -5.44 -29.06 9.86
N GLY A 46 -4.18 -29.49 9.68
CA GLY A 46 -3.80 -30.48 8.68
C GLY A 46 -4.08 -30.01 7.25
N ASP A 47 -4.98 -30.71 6.57
CA ASP A 47 -5.39 -30.47 5.18
C ASP A 47 -6.56 -29.49 5.04
N ALA A 48 -7.01 -28.87 6.12
CA ALA A 48 -8.16 -27.96 6.11
C ALA A 48 -7.86 -26.62 6.79
N PHE A 49 -8.49 -25.57 6.28
CA PHE A 49 -8.60 -24.27 6.93
C PHE A 49 -9.86 -24.23 7.80
N LEU A 50 -9.76 -23.65 8.99
CA LEU A 50 -10.86 -23.48 9.93
C LEU A 50 -11.19 -21.99 10.08
N ALA A 51 -12.48 -21.67 10.06
CA ALA A 51 -12.97 -20.33 10.31
C ALA A 51 -14.29 -20.36 11.10
N VAL A 52 -14.61 -19.27 11.78
CA VAL A 52 -15.90 -19.07 12.43
C VAL A 52 -16.67 -17.94 11.77
N TYR A 53 -17.99 -18.05 11.69
CA TYR A 53 -18.88 -17.07 11.07
C TYR A 53 -20.22 -17.03 11.82
N ILE A 54 -21.03 -16.01 11.55
CA ILE A 54 -22.39 -15.88 12.09
C ILE A 54 -23.38 -16.38 11.04
N THR A 55 -24.29 -17.29 11.41
CA THR A 55 -25.32 -17.82 10.50
C THR A 55 -26.42 -16.78 10.24
N GLU A 56 -27.32 -17.06 9.30
CA GLU A 56 -28.46 -16.17 9.02
C GLU A 56 -29.39 -15.99 10.23
N GLU A 57 -29.43 -16.98 11.13
CA GLU A 57 -30.19 -16.95 12.37
C GLU A 57 -29.50 -16.16 13.50
N GLY A 58 -28.25 -15.72 13.29
CA GLY A 58 -27.46 -14.97 14.27
C GLY A 58 -26.62 -15.84 15.21
N ASP A 59 -26.53 -17.15 14.97
CA ASP A 59 -25.74 -18.07 15.79
C ASP A 59 -24.28 -18.13 15.33
N GLY A 60 -23.36 -18.37 16.26
CA GLY A 60 -21.96 -18.64 15.94
C GLY A 60 -21.76 -20.06 15.41
N ALA A 61 -21.15 -20.20 14.23
CA ALA A 61 -20.85 -21.47 13.61
C ALA A 61 -19.37 -21.56 13.17
N GLN A 62 -18.85 -22.79 13.09
CA GLN A 62 -17.52 -23.08 12.56
C GLN A 62 -17.63 -23.78 11.21
N ILE A 63 -16.78 -23.39 10.26
CA ILE A 63 -16.64 -24.06 8.97
C ILE A 63 -15.24 -24.69 8.85
N ARG A 64 -15.19 -25.86 8.21
CA ARG A 64 -13.96 -26.56 7.85
C ARG A 64 -13.87 -26.65 6.33
N LEU A 65 -12.81 -26.10 5.77
CA LEU A 65 -12.64 -25.93 4.33
C LEU A 65 -11.37 -26.65 3.85
N PRO A 66 -11.49 -27.73 3.05
CA PRO A 66 -10.33 -28.47 2.56
C PRO A 66 -9.43 -27.59 1.69
N ILE A 67 -8.13 -27.56 1.97
CA ILE A 67 -7.15 -26.75 1.23
C ILE A 67 -7.01 -27.24 -0.22
N ALA A 68 -7.13 -28.55 -0.44
CA ALA A 68 -7.09 -29.15 -1.78
C ALA A 68 -8.22 -28.65 -2.70
N GLU A 69 -9.28 -28.06 -2.13
CA GLU A 69 -10.41 -27.51 -2.87
C GLU A 69 -10.36 -25.98 -3.01
N TYR A 70 -9.30 -25.32 -2.51
CA TYR A 70 -9.14 -23.87 -2.62
C TYR A 70 -9.13 -23.44 -4.09
N GLY A 71 -9.85 -22.36 -4.41
CA GLY A 71 -10.02 -21.83 -5.75
C GLY A 71 -11.02 -22.61 -6.62
N SER A 72 -11.38 -23.84 -6.25
CA SER A 72 -12.37 -24.65 -6.99
C SER A 72 -13.74 -24.69 -6.31
N THR A 73 -13.78 -24.84 -4.98
CA THR A 73 -15.03 -24.88 -4.21
C THR A 73 -15.17 -23.75 -3.21
N TRP A 74 -14.08 -23.06 -2.88
CA TRP A 74 -14.09 -21.89 -2.00
C TRP A 74 -12.86 -21.00 -2.20
N ASN A 75 -12.95 -19.74 -1.78
CA ASN A 75 -11.81 -18.84 -1.67
C ASN A 75 -11.97 -17.94 -0.43
N ALA A 76 -10.89 -17.27 -0.07
CA ALA A 76 -10.85 -16.31 1.02
C ALA A 76 -10.25 -14.99 0.55
N SER A 77 -10.69 -13.90 1.17
CA SER A 77 -10.08 -12.58 1.02
C SER A 77 -9.97 -11.87 2.36
N VAL A 78 -8.98 -11.01 2.52
CA VAL A 78 -8.80 -10.18 3.73
C VAL A 78 -9.01 -8.71 3.38
N LEU A 79 -9.40 -7.89 4.35
CA LEU A 79 -9.33 -6.45 4.19
C LEU A 79 -7.86 -6.05 4.07
N GLU A 80 -7.57 -5.21 3.09
CA GLU A 80 -6.23 -4.69 2.84
C GLU A 80 -6.29 -3.17 2.85
N GLY A 81 -6.26 -2.59 4.05
CA GLY A 81 -6.39 -1.14 4.25
C GLY A 81 -7.82 -0.69 4.54
N PHE A 82 -8.16 0.57 4.22
CA PHE A 82 -9.45 1.17 4.55
C PHE A 82 -9.96 2.14 3.48
N SER A 83 -11.26 2.44 3.53
CA SER A 83 -11.89 3.39 2.60
C SER A 83 -12.77 4.41 3.30
N ILE A 84 -12.80 5.63 2.77
CA ILE A 84 -13.66 6.72 3.25
C ILE A 84 -14.39 7.36 2.08
N ARG A 85 -15.63 7.84 2.32
CA ARG A 85 -16.36 8.63 1.34
C ARG A 85 -16.14 10.11 1.58
N THR A 86 -15.86 10.84 0.50
CA THR A 86 -15.76 12.30 0.52
C THR A 86 -16.70 12.88 -0.55
N PRO A 87 -17.03 14.18 -0.50
CA PRO A 87 -17.76 14.83 -1.60
C PRO A 87 -17.05 14.72 -2.96
N GLY A 88 -15.72 14.60 -2.98
CA GLY A 88 -14.91 14.48 -4.19
C GLY A 88 -14.73 13.05 -4.70
N GLY A 89 -15.34 12.05 -4.06
CA GLY A 89 -15.19 10.63 -4.39
C GLY A 89 -14.76 9.79 -3.19
N SER A 90 -14.78 8.46 -3.36
CA SER A 90 -14.26 7.56 -2.33
C SER A 90 -12.74 7.51 -2.41
N LEU A 91 -12.10 7.55 -1.24
CA LEU A 91 -10.66 7.34 -1.09
C LEU A 91 -10.42 5.95 -0.51
N VAL A 92 -9.38 5.31 -1.00
CA VAL A 92 -8.90 4.00 -0.54
C VAL A 92 -7.43 4.13 -0.19
N ALA A 93 -7.06 3.68 0.99
CA ALA A 93 -5.67 3.52 1.41
C ALA A 93 -5.34 2.03 1.46
N THR A 94 -4.29 1.61 0.77
CA THR A 94 -3.81 0.22 0.67
C THR A 94 -2.31 0.18 0.98
N PRO A 95 -1.79 -0.92 1.55
CA PRO A 95 -0.35 -1.14 1.63
C PRO A 95 0.28 -1.11 0.23
N TYR A 96 1.39 -0.38 0.10
CA TYR A 96 2.24 -0.44 -1.08
C TYR A 96 3.40 -1.40 -0.78
N VAL A 97 3.35 -2.56 -1.42
CA VAL A 97 4.28 -3.67 -1.16
C VAL A 97 5.40 -3.65 -2.19
N ASP A 98 6.32 -2.70 -2.02
CA ASP A 98 7.60 -2.66 -2.72
C ASP A 98 8.72 -3.09 -1.75
N PRO A 99 9.57 -4.08 -2.10
CA PRO A 99 10.65 -4.54 -1.22
C PRO A 99 11.70 -3.46 -0.91
N GLU A 100 11.89 -2.49 -1.79
CA GLU A 100 12.86 -1.40 -1.65
C GLU A 100 12.21 -0.18 -0.99
N TYR A 101 10.93 0.08 -1.24
CA TYR A 101 10.20 1.25 -0.74
C TYR A 101 8.82 0.90 -0.16
N PRO A 102 8.76 0.23 1.01
CA PRO A 102 7.49 -0.14 1.63
C PRO A 102 6.70 1.09 2.05
N GLY A 103 5.38 1.06 1.83
CA GLY A 103 4.55 2.24 2.10
C GLY A 103 3.05 2.00 2.18
N ILE A 104 2.31 3.11 2.12
CA ILE A 104 0.85 3.16 1.98
C ILE A 104 0.54 4.09 0.81
N GLU A 105 -0.22 3.57 -0.15
CA GLU A 105 -0.74 4.34 -1.27
C GLU A 105 -2.19 4.75 -1.00
N VAL A 106 -2.55 5.93 -1.51
CA VAL A 106 -3.91 6.48 -1.42
C VAL A 106 -4.43 6.74 -2.82
N TRP A 107 -5.55 6.09 -3.15
CA TRP A 107 -6.21 6.20 -4.44
C TRP A 107 -7.59 6.83 -4.29
N ARG A 108 -7.95 7.70 -5.24
CA ARG A 108 -9.35 7.99 -5.52
C ARG A 108 -9.93 6.87 -6.38
N VAL A 109 -11.13 6.43 -6.03
CA VAL A 109 -11.84 5.35 -6.71
C VAL A 109 -12.80 5.92 -7.76
N ASN A 110 -12.88 5.26 -8.92
CA ASN A 110 -13.87 5.56 -9.94
C ASN A 110 -15.27 5.22 -9.41
N PRO A 111 -16.21 6.17 -9.32
CA PRO A 111 -17.54 5.91 -8.77
C PRO A 111 -18.39 4.98 -9.66
N LYS A 112 -18.03 4.79 -10.93
CA LYS A 112 -18.75 3.93 -11.87
C LYS A 112 -18.27 2.48 -11.82
N THR A 113 -16.97 2.26 -11.72
CA THR A 113 -16.37 0.90 -11.76
C THR A 113 -16.03 0.37 -10.38
N GLY A 114 -15.83 1.25 -9.38
CA GLY A 114 -15.35 0.87 -8.05
C GLY A 114 -13.85 0.57 -8.00
N GLU A 115 -13.13 0.77 -9.10
CA GLU A 115 -11.70 0.51 -9.23
C GLU A 115 -10.87 1.74 -8.88
N ALA A 116 -9.60 1.52 -8.51
CA ALA A 116 -8.63 2.59 -8.34
C ALA A 116 -8.47 3.38 -9.65
N ASP A 117 -8.55 4.70 -9.58
CA ASP A 117 -8.67 5.59 -10.73
C ASP A 117 -7.54 6.63 -10.80
N GLN A 118 -7.19 7.20 -9.65
CA GLN A 118 -6.15 8.21 -9.55
C GLN A 118 -5.37 8.02 -8.25
N ARG A 119 -4.07 7.77 -8.34
CA ARG A 119 -3.19 7.81 -7.16
C ARG A 119 -3.08 9.26 -6.74
N LEU A 120 -3.36 9.54 -5.47
CA LEU A 120 -3.27 10.88 -4.90
C LEU A 120 -1.99 11.04 -4.08
N ALA A 121 -1.62 9.99 -3.35
CA ALA A 121 -0.42 9.99 -2.52
C ALA A 121 0.19 8.60 -2.36
N LEU A 122 1.48 8.57 -2.07
CA LEU A 122 2.24 7.42 -1.59
C LEU A 122 3.11 7.92 -0.44
N ILE A 123 2.96 7.32 0.73
CA ILE A 123 3.87 7.52 1.84
C ILE A 123 4.72 6.26 1.95
N GLU A 124 6.03 6.39 1.73
CA GLU A 124 6.96 5.27 1.76
C GLU A 124 8.14 5.59 2.68
N TYR A 125 8.78 4.52 3.17
CA TYR A 125 10.04 4.61 3.87
C TYR A 125 11.16 4.22 2.91
N SER A 126 12.14 5.09 2.68
CA SER A 126 13.31 4.83 1.84
C SER A 126 14.49 4.40 2.72
N PRO A 127 14.83 3.10 2.82
CA PRO A 127 15.84 2.61 3.78
C PRO A 127 17.27 2.99 3.40
N GLY A 128 17.55 3.09 2.10
CA GLY A 128 18.87 3.47 1.55
C GLY A 128 19.01 4.95 1.23
N GLY A 129 17.96 5.75 1.46
CA GLY A 129 17.89 7.10 0.91
C GLY A 129 17.44 7.11 -0.55
N GLU A 130 17.65 8.24 -1.23
CA GLU A 130 17.41 8.38 -2.68
C GLU A 130 18.36 9.43 -3.29
N GLY A 131 18.48 9.44 -4.61
CA GLY A 131 19.23 10.51 -5.31
C GLY A 131 18.56 11.88 -5.10
N LEU A 132 19.37 12.94 -4.97
CA LEU A 132 18.86 14.28 -4.68
C LEU A 132 17.88 14.80 -5.76
N CYS A 133 18.22 14.59 -7.03
CA CYS A 133 17.38 14.90 -8.19
C CYS A 133 17.77 14.07 -9.41
N GLY A 134 16.85 13.88 -10.35
CA GLY A 134 17.14 13.43 -11.71
C GLY A 134 17.70 14.58 -12.56
N PHE A 135 18.89 14.40 -13.15
CA PHE A 135 19.44 15.40 -14.06
C PHE A 135 18.98 15.15 -15.50
N ASP A 136 18.03 15.97 -15.96
CA ASP A 136 17.67 16.09 -17.38
C ASP A 136 18.12 17.46 -17.92
N PRO A 137 19.13 17.53 -18.82
CA PRO A 137 19.56 18.76 -19.47
C PRO A 137 18.43 19.50 -20.20
N GLY A 138 17.40 18.79 -20.67
CA GLY A 138 16.23 19.34 -21.33
C GLY A 138 15.20 19.93 -20.37
N ARG A 139 15.31 19.64 -19.06
CA ARG A 139 14.37 20.08 -18.02
C ARG A 139 15.09 20.56 -16.75
N PRO A 140 16.01 21.54 -16.83
CA PRO A 140 16.80 21.98 -15.67
C PRO A 140 15.98 22.58 -14.54
N ASN A 141 14.75 23.04 -14.82
CA ASN A 141 13.84 23.55 -13.81
C ASN A 141 13.25 22.43 -12.93
N LEU A 142 13.09 21.21 -13.45
CA LEU A 142 12.63 20.07 -12.67
C LEU A 142 13.69 19.67 -11.64
N ALA A 143 14.95 19.55 -12.06
CA ALA A 143 16.05 19.25 -11.14
C ALA A 143 16.17 20.29 -10.02
N ARG A 144 16.01 21.59 -10.33
CA ARG A 144 15.99 22.66 -9.31
C ARG A 144 14.83 22.52 -8.34
N GLN A 145 13.66 22.16 -8.84
CA GLN A 145 12.47 21.95 -8.02
C GLN A 145 12.65 20.75 -7.10
N GLU A 146 13.16 19.63 -7.62
CA GLU A 146 13.47 18.43 -6.87
C GLU A 146 14.45 18.71 -5.72
N ILE A 147 15.53 19.46 -5.98
CA ILE A 147 16.47 19.91 -4.93
C ILE A 147 15.76 20.79 -3.89
N ALA A 148 14.84 21.65 -4.31
CA ALA A 148 14.11 22.53 -3.40
C ALA A 148 13.18 21.76 -2.44
N GLU A 149 12.63 20.62 -2.86
CA GLU A 149 11.72 19.77 -2.07
C GLU A 149 12.40 19.08 -0.87
N VAL A 150 13.71 18.81 -0.93
CA VAL A 150 14.42 18.04 0.11
C VAL A 150 14.88 18.94 1.27
N PRO A 151 14.42 18.81 2.52
CA PRO A 151 14.94 19.57 3.66
C PRO A 151 16.46 19.42 3.80
N VAL A 152 17.16 20.45 4.28
CA VAL A 152 18.64 20.41 4.34
C VAL A 152 19.14 19.30 5.28
N GLU A 153 18.38 19.03 6.33
CA GLU A 153 18.58 17.96 7.32
C GLU A 153 18.52 16.56 6.70
N ARG A 154 17.89 16.46 5.52
CA ARG A 154 17.78 15.22 4.75
C ARG A 154 18.84 15.13 3.64
N ILE A 155 19.80 16.04 3.55
CA ILE A 155 20.84 16.02 2.51
C ILE A 155 22.20 15.66 3.14
N ALA A 156 22.86 14.66 2.58
CA ALA A 156 24.22 14.28 2.91
C ALA A 156 25.07 14.11 1.64
N LYS A 157 26.39 14.14 1.78
CA LYS A 157 27.31 13.67 0.75
C LYS A 157 27.34 12.14 0.74
N HIS A 158 27.89 11.55 -0.33
CA HIS A 158 28.12 10.09 -0.45
C HIS A 158 28.89 9.45 0.70
N ASP A 159 29.71 10.21 1.42
CA ASP A 159 30.45 9.73 2.60
C ASP A 159 29.62 9.80 3.91
N GLY A 160 28.35 10.20 3.81
CA GLY A 160 27.43 10.39 4.94
C GLY A 160 27.57 11.74 5.65
N THR A 161 28.45 12.63 5.19
CA THR A 161 28.63 13.95 5.83
C THR A 161 27.38 14.81 5.60
N PRO A 162 26.73 15.32 6.67
CA PRO A 162 25.57 16.21 6.54
C PRO A 162 25.93 17.52 5.85
N VAL A 163 24.95 18.12 5.19
CA VAL A 163 25.07 19.45 4.59
C VAL A 163 24.44 20.50 5.52
N GLU A 164 25.10 21.66 5.67
CA GLU A 164 24.60 22.75 6.54
C GLU A 164 23.69 23.75 5.79
N SER A 165 23.85 23.87 4.48
CA SER A 165 23.05 24.76 3.62
C SER A 165 22.96 24.19 2.20
N LYS A 166 21.85 24.46 1.51
CA LYS A 166 21.71 24.16 0.07
C LYS A 166 22.47 25.13 -0.83
N ASP A 167 23.10 26.16 -0.27
CA ASP A 167 23.89 27.11 -1.03
C ASP A 167 25.04 26.39 -1.74
N GLY A 168 25.08 26.51 -3.07
CA GLY A 168 26.07 25.81 -3.90
C GLY A 168 25.64 24.43 -4.41
N ILE A 169 24.44 23.96 -4.05
CA ILE A 169 23.83 22.78 -4.66
C ILE A 169 23.03 23.20 -5.90
N TYR A 170 23.44 22.68 -7.05
CA TYR A 170 22.88 22.95 -8.37
C TYR A 170 22.64 21.64 -9.13
N PRO A 171 21.78 21.64 -10.16
CA PRO A 171 21.53 20.43 -10.95
C PRO A 171 22.79 19.73 -11.50
N HIS A 172 23.86 20.46 -11.80
CA HIS A 172 25.08 19.89 -12.39
C HIS A 172 26.02 19.23 -11.37
N ASN A 173 25.89 19.52 -10.07
CA ASN A 173 26.68 18.89 -9.00
C ASN A 173 25.81 18.10 -8.00
N ALA A 174 24.49 18.01 -8.24
CA ALA A 174 23.56 17.29 -7.37
C ALA A 174 23.91 15.80 -7.20
N GLY A 175 24.60 15.21 -8.17
CA GLY A 175 25.08 13.82 -8.09
C GLY A 175 26.18 13.59 -7.04
N GLU A 176 26.68 14.63 -6.36
CA GLU A 176 27.60 14.53 -5.22
C GLU A 176 26.87 14.34 -3.88
N TYR A 177 25.53 14.43 -3.90
CA TYR A 177 24.67 14.45 -2.73
C TYR A 177 23.58 13.39 -2.82
N GLU A 178 23.13 12.93 -1.67
CA GLU A 178 22.04 11.97 -1.52
C GLU A 178 21.05 12.46 -0.47
N VAL A 179 19.81 12.02 -0.62
CA VAL A 179 18.78 12.16 0.40
C VAL A 179 18.96 11.05 1.42
N THR A 180 19.03 11.38 2.70
CA THR A 180 19.19 10.40 3.78
C THR A 180 17.95 9.50 3.92
N PRO A 181 18.08 8.30 4.50
CA PRO A 181 16.96 7.41 4.77
C PRO A 181 15.83 8.06 5.57
N GLY A 182 14.59 7.64 5.33
CA GLY A 182 13.43 8.12 6.09
C GLY A 182 12.13 8.12 5.31
N PHE A 183 11.07 8.67 5.91
CA PHE A 183 9.77 8.77 5.26
C PHE A 183 9.76 9.87 4.20
N VAL A 184 9.11 9.58 3.08
CA VAL A 184 8.78 10.52 2.01
C VAL A 184 7.31 10.35 1.63
N THR A 185 6.64 11.47 1.37
CA THR A 185 5.30 11.50 0.77
C THR A 185 5.41 12.02 -0.65
N ARG A 186 5.01 11.20 -1.61
CA ARG A 186 4.82 11.57 -3.01
C ARG A 186 3.35 11.94 -3.20
N ALA A 187 3.07 13.10 -3.80
CA ALA A 187 1.72 13.58 -4.05
C ALA A 187 1.55 13.91 -5.53
N TRP A 188 0.54 13.30 -6.17
CA TRP A 188 0.21 13.53 -7.58
C TRP A 188 -0.90 14.58 -7.66
N PRO A 189 -0.65 15.74 -8.29
CA PRO A 189 -1.61 16.83 -8.29
C PRO A 189 -2.82 16.51 -9.17
N ASN A 190 -2.64 15.90 -10.34
CA ASN A 190 -3.72 15.72 -11.32
C ASN A 190 -3.64 14.46 -12.17
N ASP A 191 -2.54 13.72 -12.17
CA ASP A 191 -2.32 12.77 -13.25
C ASP A 191 -2.87 11.37 -12.98
N ARG A 192 -3.43 10.78 -14.04
CA ARG A 192 -3.86 9.37 -14.12
C ARG A 192 -2.81 8.50 -14.81
N LEU A 193 -1.80 9.10 -15.45
CA LEU A 193 -0.94 8.42 -16.43
C LEU A 193 0.56 8.74 -16.30
N ASP A 194 0.96 9.79 -15.57
CA ASP A 194 2.37 10.12 -15.35
C ASP A 194 2.75 9.84 -13.88
N GLU A 195 3.45 8.72 -13.67
CA GLU A 195 3.93 8.31 -12.34
C GLU A 195 5.03 9.24 -11.83
N ASP A 196 5.75 9.94 -12.72
CA ASP A 196 6.89 10.79 -12.39
C ASP A 196 6.48 12.24 -12.10
N ASP A 197 5.27 12.68 -12.51
CA ASP A 197 4.74 14.02 -12.18
C ASP A 197 4.15 14.08 -10.76
N HIS A 198 5.01 13.90 -9.76
CA HIS A 198 4.66 14.05 -8.35
C HIS A 198 5.51 15.12 -7.65
N ARG A 199 5.02 15.54 -6.48
CA ARG A 199 5.78 16.36 -5.53
C ARG A 199 6.23 15.50 -4.37
N ARG A 200 7.45 15.71 -3.90
CA ARG A 200 7.99 15.01 -2.72
C ARG A 200 7.91 15.91 -1.49
N VAL A 201 7.55 15.31 -0.38
CA VAL A 201 7.63 15.91 0.95
C VAL A 201 8.39 14.93 1.83
N PHE A 202 9.57 15.33 2.29
CA PHE A 202 10.40 14.50 3.17
C PHE A 202 10.09 14.87 4.62
N HIS A 203 9.85 13.85 5.43
CA HIS A 203 9.58 14.03 6.85
C HIS A 203 10.89 14.03 7.62
N THR A 204 11.07 15.01 8.49
CA THR A 204 12.18 15.08 9.43
C THR A 204 11.69 14.72 10.83
N GLU A 205 12.62 14.33 11.71
CA GLU A 205 12.34 14.36 13.15
C GLU A 205 12.09 15.83 13.49
N GLY A 206 10.83 16.22 13.66
CA GLY A 206 10.47 17.58 14.01
C GLY A 206 11.11 18.01 15.33
N GLU A 207 11.20 19.31 15.56
CA GLU A 207 11.61 19.89 16.86
C GLU A 207 10.60 19.60 17.99
#